data_AF-A0A9D2G4V9-F1
#
_entry.id   AF-A0A9D2G4V9-F1
#
_cell.length_a   1.000
_cell.length_b   1.000
_cell.length_c   1.000
_cell.angle_alpha   90.00
_cell.angle_beta   90.00
_cell.angle_gamma   90.00
#
_symmetry.space_group_name_H-M   'P 1'
#
loop_
_entity.id
_entity.type
_entity.pdbx_description
1 polymer ?
#
loop_
_entity_poly.entity_id
_entity_poly.type
_entity_poly.pdbx_seq_one_letter_code
_entity_poly.pdbx_strand_id
1 'polypeptide(L)'
;MGYGIFRRMISSLITGVKYIQNQPSVKGRQGESVVSRTLRQCCSSEHDHLLNNILLFDAHTGRSSQVDHILICSNGIFVIETKNYSGIIYGNDLQHEWTQILAYGNTKNKLHSPVKQNATHIYLVKQILQNKYPVHGFVVFVKNNIAHIQSGSVCTPQTLPACIEAFKPVNGTLTDDDKDAIFRRLCIHQESYAVTPREHLDHIRKLQTDLKNDICPRCGGKLLLRKGKYGKFYGCSNYPSCKFTKSIKD
;
A
#
# COMPACT_ATOMS: atom_id res chain seq x y z
N MET A 1 30.42 -3.47 -47.91
CA MET A 1 29.11 -2.88 -47.51
C MET A 1 28.52 -3.58 -46.27
N GLY A 2 29.27 -3.72 -45.16
CA GLY A 2 28.79 -4.50 -43.99
C GLY A 2 28.89 -3.83 -42.62
N TYR A 3 29.64 -2.73 -42.47
CA TYR A 3 29.93 -2.13 -41.16
C TYR A 3 29.05 -0.92 -40.77
N GLY A 4 28.30 -0.33 -41.71
CA GLY A 4 27.47 0.85 -41.45
C GLY A 4 26.07 0.55 -40.87
N ILE A 5 25.53 -0.64 -41.12
CA ILE A 5 24.17 -1.03 -40.73
C ILE A 5 24.13 -1.48 -39.25
N PHE A 6 25.19 -2.12 -38.76
CA PHE A 6 25.29 -2.60 -37.37
C PHE A 6 25.38 -1.45 -36.34
N ARG A 7 26.07 -0.34 -36.69
CA ARG A 7 26.19 0.84 -35.83
C ARG A 7 24.87 1.62 -35.66
N ARG A 8 24.00 1.60 -36.67
CA ARG A 8 22.67 2.25 -36.63
C ARG A 8 21.67 1.47 -35.78
N MET A 9 21.71 0.14 -35.79
CA MET A 9 20.84 -0.66 -34.91
C MET A 9 21.18 -0.49 -33.43
N ILE A 10 22.46 -0.49 -33.06
CA ILE A 10 22.88 -0.30 -31.65
C ILE A 10 22.50 1.10 -31.14
N SER A 11 22.65 2.14 -31.98
CA SER A 11 22.24 3.51 -31.62
C SER A 11 20.73 3.66 -31.43
N SER A 12 19.91 3.07 -32.30
CA SER A 12 18.44 3.05 -32.15
C SER A 12 17.98 2.21 -30.95
N LEU A 13 18.65 1.10 -30.65
CA LEU A 13 18.38 0.31 -29.43
C LEU A 13 18.72 1.09 -28.16
N ILE A 14 19.89 1.76 -28.10
CA ILE A 14 20.27 2.60 -26.94
C ILE A 14 19.30 3.78 -26.78
N THR A 15 18.88 4.40 -27.87
CA THR A 15 17.92 5.51 -27.85
C THR A 15 16.52 5.05 -27.45
N GLY A 16 16.09 3.87 -27.92
CA GLY A 16 14.83 3.22 -27.52
C GLY A 16 14.82 2.77 -26.06
N VAL A 17 15.92 2.22 -25.55
CA VAL A 17 16.10 1.89 -24.12
C VAL A 17 16.08 3.16 -23.26
N LYS A 18 16.79 4.22 -23.67
CA LYS A 18 16.75 5.53 -22.99
C LYS A 18 15.35 6.17 -23.02
N TYR A 19 14.61 6.00 -24.11
CA TYR A 19 13.23 6.51 -24.25
C TYR A 19 12.26 5.76 -23.32
N ILE A 20 12.34 4.43 -23.27
CA ILE A 20 11.53 3.60 -22.36
C ILE A 20 11.86 3.90 -20.89
N GLN A 21 13.15 4.04 -20.53
CA GLN A 21 13.59 4.46 -19.19
C GLN A 21 13.10 5.85 -18.80
N ASN A 22 12.78 6.71 -19.77
CA ASN A 22 12.36 8.09 -19.52
C ASN A 22 10.85 8.26 -19.31
N GLN A 23 10.04 7.21 -19.47
CA GLN A 23 8.61 7.27 -19.18
C GLN A 23 8.33 7.44 -17.66
N PRO A 24 7.38 8.31 -17.25
CA PRO A 24 7.06 8.54 -15.84
C PRO A 24 6.70 7.24 -15.07
N SER A 25 6.00 6.31 -15.71
CA SER A 25 5.62 5.00 -15.16
C SER A 25 6.79 4.03 -15.00
N VAL A 26 7.86 4.19 -15.79
CA VAL A 26 9.09 3.39 -15.68
C VAL A 26 10.03 3.98 -14.63
N LYS A 27 10.11 5.31 -14.54
CA LYS A 27 10.84 6.02 -13.47
C LYS A 27 10.21 5.80 -12.09
N GLY A 28 8.88 5.77 -11.99
CA GLY A 28 8.16 5.37 -10.76
C GLY A 28 8.54 3.96 -10.33
N ARG A 29 8.35 2.98 -11.23
CA ARG A 29 8.70 1.57 -10.98
C ARG A 29 10.18 1.33 -10.63
N GLN A 30 11.11 2.08 -11.23
CA GLN A 30 12.53 1.97 -10.87
C GLN A 30 12.79 2.46 -9.45
N GLY A 31 12.14 3.55 -9.04
CA GLY A 31 12.22 4.05 -7.67
C GLY A 31 11.67 3.04 -6.67
N GLU A 32 10.45 2.54 -6.91
CA GLU A 32 9.81 1.50 -6.09
C GLU A 32 10.66 0.23 -5.99
N SER A 33 11.33 -0.18 -7.08
CA SER A 33 12.22 -1.35 -7.06
C SER A 33 13.44 -1.15 -6.17
N VAL A 34 14.01 0.06 -6.12
CA VAL A 34 15.11 0.39 -5.21
C VAL A 34 14.65 0.29 -3.77
N VAL A 35 13.52 0.92 -3.44
CA VAL A 35 12.95 0.91 -2.08
C VAL A 35 12.54 -0.50 -1.64
N SER A 36 11.87 -1.26 -2.50
CA SER A 36 11.49 -2.65 -2.24
C SER A 36 12.71 -3.52 -1.92
N ARG A 37 13.83 -3.35 -2.64
CA ARG A 37 15.07 -4.10 -2.36
C ARG A 37 15.66 -3.73 -1.00
N THR A 38 15.69 -2.46 -0.64
CA THR A 38 16.10 -2.00 0.70
C THR A 38 15.20 -2.60 1.78
N LEU A 39 13.88 -2.58 1.61
CA LEU A 39 12.93 -3.11 2.58
C LEU A 39 13.08 -4.63 2.77
N ARG A 40 13.36 -5.40 1.71
CA ARG A 40 13.63 -6.84 1.82
C ARG A 40 14.83 -7.15 2.71
N GLN A 41 15.83 -6.26 2.76
CA GLN A 41 16.98 -6.42 3.66
C GLN A 41 16.62 -6.16 5.13
N CYS A 42 15.49 -5.50 5.39
CA CYS A 42 14.96 -5.27 6.73
C CYS A 42 14.14 -6.47 7.24
N CYS A 43 13.76 -7.41 6.38
CA CYS A 43 13.11 -8.65 6.78
C CYS A 43 14.16 -9.59 7.41
N SER A 44 13.88 -10.05 8.62
CA SER A 44 14.79 -10.87 9.43
C SER A 44 14.20 -12.24 9.80
N SER A 45 12.89 -12.40 9.66
CA SER A 45 12.13 -13.62 9.93
C SER A 45 11.29 -14.03 8.71
N GLU A 46 10.96 -15.32 8.59
CA GLU A 46 10.03 -15.84 7.58
C GLU A 46 8.60 -15.32 7.73
N HIS A 47 8.26 -14.83 8.93
CA HIS A 47 6.99 -14.18 9.25
C HIS A 47 7.02 -12.66 9.01
N ASP A 48 8.12 -12.10 8.49
CA ASP A 48 8.14 -10.71 8.04
C ASP A 48 7.58 -10.62 6.61
N HIS A 49 6.64 -9.71 6.40
CA HIS A 49 5.92 -9.59 5.13
C HIS A 49 6.17 -8.24 4.47
N LEU A 50 6.49 -8.26 3.17
CA LEU A 50 6.61 -7.06 2.34
C LEU A 50 5.61 -7.10 1.19
N LEU A 51 4.58 -6.26 1.29
CA LEU A 51 3.61 -6.04 0.23
C LEU A 51 4.08 -4.87 -0.64
N ASN A 52 4.01 -5.02 -1.97
CA ASN A 52 4.40 -3.97 -2.91
C ASN A 52 3.22 -3.70 -3.86
N ASN A 53 3.00 -2.42 -4.20
CA ASN A 53 1.99 -1.97 -5.15
C ASN A 53 0.59 -2.49 -4.83
N ILE A 54 0.19 -2.35 -3.56
CA ILE A 54 -1.10 -2.81 -3.07
C ILE A 54 -2.17 -1.74 -3.31
N LEU A 55 -3.26 -2.12 -3.98
CA LEU A 55 -4.43 -1.27 -4.14
C LEU A 55 -5.40 -1.52 -2.98
N LEU A 56 -5.64 -0.49 -2.18
CA LEU A 56 -6.53 -0.55 -1.03
C LEU A 56 -7.79 0.27 -1.30
N PHE A 57 -8.95 -0.31 -1.01
CA PHE A 57 -10.23 0.38 -1.15
C PHE A 57 -10.72 0.95 0.18
N ASP A 58 -11.18 2.19 0.16
CA ASP A 58 -11.88 2.83 1.26
C ASP A 58 -13.39 2.74 1.04
N ALA A 59 -14.05 1.89 1.83
CA ALA A 59 -15.49 1.69 1.74
C ALA A 59 -16.32 2.91 2.15
N HIS A 60 -15.75 3.86 2.90
CA HIS A 60 -16.46 5.07 3.31
C HIS A 60 -16.52 6.10 2.19
N THR A 61 -15.42 6.28 1.46
CA THR A 61 -15.33 7.26 0.36
C THR A 61 -15.62 6.65 -1.00
N GLY A 62 -15.63 5.32 -1.12
CA GLY A 62 -15.79 4.61 -2.38
C GLY A 62 -14.58 4.73 -3.31
N ARG A 63 -13.43 5.18 -2.79
CA ARG A 63 -12.20 5.42 -3.55
C ARG A 63 -11.16 4.35 -3.26
N SER A 64 -10.29 4.10 -4.22
CA SER A 64 -9.09 3.31 -4.02
C SER A 64 -7.86 4.19 -3.86
N SER A 65 -6.85 3.70 -3.15
CA SER A 65 -5.53 4.29 -3.00
C SER A 65 -4.48 3.22 -3.23
N GLN A 66 -3.51 3.51 -4.10
CA GLN A 66 -2.35 2.65 -4.29
C GLN A 66 -1.31 2.99 -3.22
N VAL A 67 -0.85 1.97 -2.52
CA VAL A 67 0.24 2.06 -1.54
C VAL A 67 1.46 1.35 -2.11
N ASP A 68 2.57 2.06 -2.20
CA ASP A 68 3.79 1.55 -2.85
C ASP A 68 4.36 0.36 -2.09
N HIS A 69 4.56 0.49 -0.78
CA HIS A 69 5.02 -0.63 0.05
C HIS A 69 4.38 -0.64 1.44
N ILE A 70 4.15 -1.84 1.96
CA ILE A 70 3.84 -2.08 3.38
C ILE A 70 4.81 -3.15 3.88
N LEU A 71 5.64 -2.78 4.86
CA LEU A 71 6.48 -3.71 5.60
C LEU A 71 5.80 -4.06 6.92
N ILE A 72 5.71 -5.36 7.21
CA ILE A 72 5.24 -5.92 8.47
C ILE A 72 6.41 -6.71 9.04
N CYS A 73 6.99 -6.24 10.14
CA CYS A 73 8.10 -6.91 10.82
C CYS A 73 7.94 -6.80 12.33
N SER A 74 8.85 -7.41 13.09
CA SER A 74 8.79 -7.37 14.57
C SER A 74 8.74 -5.95 15.14
N ASN A 75 9.36 -4.97 14.46
CA ASN A 75 9.34 -3.56 14.89
C ASN A 75 8.01 -2.84 14.63
N GLY A 76 7.12 -3.39 13.79
CA GLY A 76 5.81 -2.82 13.53
C GLY A 76 5.35 -2.90 12.08
N ILE A 77 4.38 -2.04 11.75
CA ILE A 77 3.80 -1.91 10.40
C ILE A 77 4.24 -0.56 9.82
N PHE A 78 4.92 -0.59 8.69
CA PHE A 78 5.47 0.60 8.04
C PHE A 78 4.90 0.76 6.63
N VAL A 79 4.18 1.85 6.42
CA VAL A 79 3.58 2.24 5.13
C VAL A 79 4.52 3.21 4.43
N ILE A 80 5.06 2.81 3.28
CA ILE A 80 6.11 3.55 2.59
C ILE A 80 5.56 4.17 1.31
N GLU A 81 5.81 5.46 1.13
CA GLU A 81 5.56 6.20 -0.10
C GLU A 81 6.89 6.48 -0.81
N THR A 82 7.00 6.13 -2.09
CA THR A 82 8.24 6.26 -2.85
C THR A 82 8.19 7.46 -3.79
N LYS A 83 9.12 8.41 -3.62
CA LYS A 83 9.28 9.56 -4.53
C LYS A 83 10.61 9.49 -5.28
N ASN A 84 10.52 9.44 -6.60
CA ASN A 84 11.68 9.47 -7.50
C ASN A 84 11.77 10.79 -8.28
N TYR A 85 11.64 11.91 -7.57
CA TYR A 85 11.71 13.26 -8.14
C TYR A 85 13.14 13.75 -8.29
N SER A 86 13.49 14.34 -9.43
CA SER A 86 14.73 15.09 -9.61
C SER A 86 14.60 16.54 -9.13
N GLY A 87 15.72 17.26 -9.06
CA GLY A 87 15.75 18.67 -8.69
C GLY A 87 15.82 18.90 -7.18
N ILE A 88 15.69 20.16 -6.78
CA ILE A 88 15.68 20.57 -5.37
C ILE A 88 14.23 20.58 -4.88
N ILE A 89 13.97 19.92 -3.77
CA ILE A 89 12.62 19.78 -3.21
C ILE A 89 12.54 20.54 -1.89
N TYR A 90 11.57 21.44 -1.79
CA TYR A 90 11.25 22.20 -0.59
C TYR A 90 9.88 21.79 -0.07
N GLY A 91 9.80 21.49 1.22
CA GLY A 91 8.56 21.04 1.83
C GLY A 91 8.68 20.85 3.34
N ASN A 92 7.53 20.79 4.01
CA ASN A 92 7.44 20.35 5.40
C ASN A 92 6.12 19.63 5.68
N ASP A 93 5.98 19.10 6.90
CA ASP A 93 4.82 18.29 7.33
C ASP A 93 3.49 19.06 7.31
N LEU A 94 3.52 20.38 7.47
CA LEU A 94 2.32 21.21 7.56
C LEU A 94 1.74 21.58 6.19
N GLN A 95 2.60 21.68 5.17
CA GLN A 95 2.23 22.16 3.84
C GLN A 95 1.39 21.15 3.05
N HIS A 96 0.32 21.64 2.41
CA HIS A 96 -0.50 20.85 1.47
C HIS A 96 0.17 20.66 0.10
N GLU A 97 1.02 21.61 -0.29
CA GLU A 97 1.79 21.56 -1.52
C GLU A 97 3.25 21.88 -1.24
N TRP A 98 4.12 21.07 -1.83
CA TRP A 98 5.57 21.26 -1.83
C TRP A 98 6.02 21.90 -3.13
N THR A 99 7.26 22.34 -3.15
CA THR A 99 7.87 23.02 -4.30
C THR A 99 9.04 22.22 -4.82
N GLN A 100 9.05 21.96 -6.12
CA GLN A 100 10.20 21.38 -6.83
C GLN A 100 10.83 22.44 -7.73
N ILE A 101 12.17 22.55 -7.67
CA ILE A 101 12.97 23.39 -8.54
C ILE A 101 13.81 22.51 -9.47
N LEU A 102 13.66 22.71 -10.77
CA LEU A 102 14.38 22.02 -11.85
C LEU A 102 15.22 23.03 -12.66
N ALA A 103 16.04 22.51 -13.58
CA ALA A 103 16.78 23.29 -14.57
C ALA A 103 17.56 24.48 -13.95
N TYR A 104 18.28 24.23 -12.86
CA TYR A 104 19.09 25.23 -12.14
C TYR A 104 18.32 26.48 -11.69
N GLY A 105 17.02 26.35 -11.39
CA GLY A 105 16.20 27.48 -10.93
C GLY A 105 15.16 27.95 -11.95
N ASN A 106 15.28 27.55 -13.21
CA ASN A 106 14.43 28.05 -14.29
C ASN A 106 13.01 27.47 -14.31
N THR A 107 12.75 26.40 -13.55
CA THR A 107 11.44 25.76 -13.54
C THR A 107 11.04 25.44 -12.10
N LYS A 108 9.86 25.93 -11.71
CA LYS A 108 9.29 25.72 -10.37
C LYS A 108 7.94 25.05 -10.50
N ASN A 109 7.82 23.85 -9.95
CA ASN A 109 6.58 23.08 -9.95
C ASN A 109 6.00 22.99 -8.54
N LYS A 110 4.67 22.95 -8.45
CA LYS A 110 3.96 22.55 -7.24
C LYS A 110 3.73 21.05 -7.26
N LEU A 111 4.00 20.41 -6.12
CA LEU A 111 3.79 18.99 -5.92
C LEU A 111 2.80 18.83 -4.77
N HIS A 112 1.85 17.89 -4.88
CA HIS A 112 1.06 17.51 -3.71
C HIS A 112 2.00 16.95 -2.63
N SER A 113 1.70 17.27 -1.38
CA SER A 113 2.52 16.87 -0.22
C SER A 113 2.61 15.34 -0.08
N PRO A 114 3.79 14.73 -0.27
CA PRO A 114 3.99 13.29 -0.14
C PRO A 114 3.68 12.77 1.26
N VAL A 115 3.98 13.58 2.29
CA VAL A 115 3.72 13.21 3.70
C VAL A 115 2.21 13.20 4.00
N LYS A 116 1.42 14.08 3.40
CA LYS A 116 -0.06 14.04 3.52
C LYS A 116 -0.67 12.89 2.73
N GLN A 117 -0.11 12.56 1.57
CA GLN A 117 -0.49 11.35 0.84
C GLN A 117 -0.21 10.09 1.67
N ASN A 118 1.00 9.96 2.22
CA ASN A 118 1.37 8.83 3.08
C ASN A 118 0.50 8.77 4.35
N ALA A 119 0.16 9.90 4.96
CA ALA A 119 -0.78 9.95 6.09
C ALA A 119 -2.17 9.37 5.74
N THR A 120 -2.65 9.60 4.51
CA THR A 120 -3.90 9.01 4.01
C THR A 120 -3.77 7.49 3.87
N HIS A 121 -2.63 7.00 3.37
CA HIS A 121 -2.36 5.56 3.27
C HIS A 121 -2.30 4.90 4.65
N ILE A 122 -1.60 5.52 5.61
CA ILE A 122 -1.55 5.06 7.01
C ILE A 122 -2.95 4.97 7.60
N TYR A 123 -3.77 6.00 7.41
CA TYR A 123 -5.15 6.01 7.88
C TYR A 123 -5.94 4.82 7.33
N LEU A 124 -5.85 4.56 6.03
CA LEU A 124 -6.55 3.46 5.38
C LEU A 124 -6.11 2.09 5.93
N VAL A 125 -4.80 1.86 6.07
CA VAL A 125 -4.27 0.64 6.68
C VAL A 125 -4.76 0.48 8.12
N LYS A 126 -4.77 1.55 8.92
CA LYS A 126 -5.33 1.53 10.29
C LYS A 126 -6.80 1.13 10.32
N GLN A 127 -7.63 1.63 9.38
CA GLN A 127 -9.04 1.24 9.31
C GLN A 127 -9.22 -0.24 8.96
N ILE A 128 -8.47 -0.76 7.98
CA ILE A 128 -8.52 -2.18 7.58
C ILE A 128 -8.15 -3.10 8.75
N LEU A 129 -7.18 -2.67 9.56
CA LEU A 129 -6.70 -3.34 10.76
C LEU A 129 -7.46 -2.97 12.04
N GLN A 130 -8.57 -2.24 11.91
CA GLN A 130 -9.46 -1.87 13.02
C GLN A 130 -8.75 -1.15 14.18
N ASN A 131 -7.72 -0.36 13.88
CA ASN A 131 -6.88 0.36 14.84
C ASN A 131 -6.24 -0.54 15.92
N LYS A 132 -6.13 -1.86 15.68
CA LYS A 132 -5.55 -2.81 16.64
C LYS A 132 -4.03 -2.63 16.81
N TYR A 133 -3.37 -2.14 15.78
CA TYR A 133 -1.91 -2.03 15.72
C TYR A 133 -1.47 -0.60 15.41
N PRO A 134 -0.33 -0.14 15.97
CA PRO A 134 0.31 1.06 15.49
C PRO A 134 0.77 0.87 14.05
N VAL A 135 0.55 1.89 13.23
CA VAL A 135 1.00 1.95 11.84
C VAL A 135 1.78 3.24 11.67
N HIS A 136 3.03 3.10 11.26
CA HIS A 136 3.96 4.17 11.00
C HIS A 136 4.12 4.35 9.49
N GLY A 137 4.69 5.46 9.05
CA GLY A 137 4.98 5.62 7.65
C GLY A 137 6.14 6.55 7.39
N PHE A 138 6.76 6.31 6.24
CA PHE A 138 7.88 7.07 5.74
C PHE A 138 7.66 7.44 4.28
N VAL A 139 8.14 8.61 3.90
CA VAL A 139 8.29 9.01 2.51
C VAL A 139 9.75 8.88 2.13
N VAL A 140 10.04 8.06 1.13
CA VAL A 140 11.40 7.74 0.70
C VAL A 140 11.72 8.48 -0.61
N PHE A 141 12.67 9.41 -0.55
CA PHE A 141 13.17 10.12 -1.73
C PHE A 141 14.39 9.40 -2.30
N VAL A 142 14.21 8.73 -3.43
CA VAL A 142 15.23 7.87 -4.06
C VAL A 142 16.44 8.67 -4.54
N LYS A 143 16.27 9.95 -4.89
CA LYS A 143 17.33 10.83 -5.39
C LYS A 143 18.19 11.49 -4.29
N ASN A 144 17.93 11.21 -3.01
CA ASN A 144 18.65 11.81 -1.88
C ASN A 144 18.66 13.36 -1.92
N ASN A 145 17.56 13.97 -2.38
CA ASN A 145 17.39 15.42 -2.53
C ASN A 145 16.52 16.02 -1.41
N ILE A 146 16.72 15.55 -0.18
CA ILE A 146 15.88 15.88 0.98
C ILE A 146 16.41 17.04 1.82
N ALA A 147 17.52 17.68 1.43
CA ALA A 147 18.22 18.69 2.24
C ALA A 147 17.37 19.90 2.63
N HIS A 148 16.32 20.23 1.86
CA HIS A 148 15.41 21.35 2.14
C HIS A 148 14.00 20.89 2.55
N ILE A 149 13.87 19.63 2.95
CA ILE A 149 12.62 19.06 3.45
C ILE A 149 12.70 18.99 4.98
N GLN A 150 11.72 19.60 5.65
CA GLN A 150 11.60 19.62 7.11
C GLN A 150 10.53 18.60 7.53
N SER A 151 10.93 17.35 7.73
CA SER A 151 10.05 16.27 8.15
C SER A 151 10.85 15.15 8.82
N GLY A 152 10.37 14.66 9.97
CA GLY A 152 10.94 13.47 10.64
C GLY A 152 10.57 12.15 9.96
N SER A 153 9.59 12.18 9.05
CA SER A 153 9.07 11.01 8.35
C SER A 153 9.63 10.87 6.93
N VAL A 154 10.55 11.75 6.53
CA VAL A 154 11.19 11.73 5.21
C VAL A 154 12.59 11.17 5.33
N CYS A 155 12.90 10.18 4.51
CA CYS A 155 14.21 9.52 4.52
C CYS A 155 14.64 9.14 3.09
N THR A 156 15.78 8.47 2.99
CA THR A 156 16.36 7.98 1.73
C THR A 156 16.46 6.46 1.79
N PRO A 157 16.68 5.77 0.66
CA PRO A 157 16.93 4.33 0.69
C PRO A 157 18.11 3.94 1.61
N GLN A 158 19.08 4.83 1.81
CA GLN A 158 20.24 4.58 2.68
C GLN A 158 19.89 4.71 4.16
N THR A 159 19.04 5.68 4.54
CA THR A 159 18.68 5.92 5.96
C THR A 159 17.45 5.14 6.42
N LEU A 160 16.63 4.63 5.48
CA LEU A 160 15.40 3.91 5.76
C LEU A 160 15.56 2.71 6.72
N PRO A 161 16.57 1.81 6.58
CA PRO A 161 16.74 0.70 7.53
C PRO A 161 16.93 1.18 8.97
N ALA A 162 17.82 2.17 9.17
CA ALA A 162 18.06 2.75 10.49
C ALA A 162 16.81 3.45 11.05
N CYS A 163 16.01 4.09 10.19
CA CYS A 163 14.72 4.66 10.58
C CYS A 163 13.75 3.57 11.08
N ILE A 164 13.64 2.44 10.38
CA ILE A 164 12.78 1.30 10.80
C ILE A 164 13.28 0.66 12.09
N GLU A 165 14.60 0.50 12.24
CA GLU A 165 15.22 -0.08 13.44
C GLU A 165 15.04 0.79 14.68
N ALA A 166 15.02 2.11 14.51
CA ALA A 166 14.80 3.07 15.60
C ALA A 166 13.38 2.98 16.19
N PHE A 167 12.40 2.47 15.42
CA PHE A 167 11.05 2.22 15.91
C PHE A 167 11.02 0.93 16.73
N LYS A 168 11.31 1.05 18.03
CA LYS A 168 11.07 -0.02 19.01
C LYS A 168 9.74 0.23 19.73
N PRO A 169 8.71 -0.62 19.54
CA PRO A 169 7.42 -0.41 20.17
C PRO A 169 7.51 -0.53 21.71
N VAL A 170 6.92 0.45 22.40
CA VAL A 170 6.90 0.53 23.88
C VAL A 170 6.19 -0.67 24.51
N ASN A 171 5.21 -1.24 23.80
CA ASN A 171 4.38 -2.36 24.28
C ASN A 171 4.87 -3.74 23.80
N GLY A 172 6.14 -3.85 23.37
CA GLY A 172 6.71 -5.07 22.81
C GLY A 172 6.51 -5.18 21.29
N THR A 173 7.33 -6.03 20.67
CA THR A 173 7.35 -6.28 19.23
C THR A 173 6.15 -7.08 18.76
N LEU A 174 5.81 -6.97 17.48
CA LEU A 174 4.79 -7.84 16.87
C LEU A 174 5.24 -9.30 16.93
N THR A 175 4.34 -10.18 17.38
CA THR A 175 4.55 -11.64 17.35
C THR A 175 4.44 -12.17 15.91
N ASP A 176 4.98 -13.35 15.64
CA ASP A 176 4.85 -14.00 14.33
C ASP A 176 3.37 -14.21 13.95
N ASP A 177 2.53 -14.63 14.90
CA ASP A 177 1.08 -14.75 14.71
C ASP A 177 0.41 -13.42 14.36
N ASP A 178 0.81 -12.32 15.01
CA ASP A 178 0.30 -10.98 14.67
C ASP A 178 0.69 -10.59 13.24
N LYS A 179 1.96 -10.77 12.86
CA LYS A 179 2.47 -10.42 11.53
C LYS A 179 1.70 -11.17 10.44
N ASP A 180 1.51 -12.48 10.62
CA ASP A 180 0.75 -13.31 9.68
C ASP A 180 -0.74 -12.93 9.64
N ALA A 181 -1.34 -12.59 10.79
CA ALA A 181 -2.74 -12.15 10.84
C ALA A 181 -2.94 -10.81 10.12
N ILE A 182 -2.03 -9.86 10.30
CA ILE A 182 -2.02 -8.56 9.60
C ILE A 182 -1.88 -8.78 8.09
N PHE A 183 -0.90 -9.57 7.67
CA PHE A 183 -0.68 -9.89 6.26
C PHE A 183 -1.92 -10.49 5.61
N ARG A 184 -2.50 -11.55 6.21
CA ARG A 184 -3.73 -12.18 5.72
C ARG A 184 -4.89 -11.19 5.62
N ARG A 185 -5.03 -10.30 6.61
CA ARG A 185 -6.11 -9.29 6.61
C ARG A 185 -5.98 -8.31 5.44
N LEU A 186 -4.78 -7.86 5.13
CA LEU A 186 -4.51 -6.97 4.00
C LEU A 186 -4.72 -7.67 2.65
N CYS A 187 -4.28 -8.92 2.50
CA CYS A 187 -4.51 -9.71 1.30
C CYS A 187 -6.00 -9.97 1.05
N ILE A 188 -6.76 -10.38 2.08
CA ILE A 188 -8.21 -10.57 1.97
C ILE A 188 -8.91 -9.26 1.58
N HIS A 189 -8.48 -8.13 2.14
CA HIS A 189 -9.02 -6.83 1.74
C HIS A 189 -8.74 -6.58 0.27
N GLN A 190 -7.50 -6.72 -0.19
CA GLN A 190 -7.14 -6.53 -1.60
C GLN A 190 -7.99 -7.40 -2.53
N GLU A 191 -8.12 -8.70 -2.25
CA GLU A 191 -8.91 -9.65 -3.05
C GLU A 191 -10.41 -9.30 -3.08
N SER A 192 -10.96 -8.86 -1.95
CA SER A 192 -12.38 -8.46 -1.84
C SER A 192 -12.73 -7.28 -2.77
N TYR A 193 -11.72 -6.52 -3.20
CA TYR A 193 -11.85 -5.35 -4.06
C TYR A 193 -11.05 -5.47 -5.38
N ALA A 194 -10.56 -6.67 -5.74
CA ALA A 194 -9.69 -6.91 -6.90
C ALA A 194 -10.43 -6.96 -8.26
N VAL A 195 -11.73 -6.64 -8.28
CA VAL A 195 -12.59 -6.70 -9.47
C VAL A 195 -12.82 -5.27 -9.97
N THR A 196 -12.97 -5.06 -11.29
CA THR A 196 -13.13 -3.72 -11.86
C THR A 196 -14.21 -2.92 -11.11
N PRO A 197 -14.20 -1.58 -11.05
CA PRO A 197 -15.21 -0.81 -10.33
C PRO A 197 -16.66 -1.20 -10.68
N ARG A 198 -16.91 -1.65 -11.92
CA ARG A 198 -18.20 -2.18 -12.38
C ARG A 198 -18.53 -3.54 -11.75
N GLU A 199 -17.59 -4.49 -11.79
CA GLU A 199 -17.77 -5.81 -11.19
C GLU A 199 -17.81 -5.75 -9.66
N HIS A 200 -17.12 -4.79 -9.05
CA HIS A 200 -17.22 -4.52 -7.62
C HIS A 200 -18.62 -4.04 -7.22
N LEU A 201 -19.21 -3.11 -7.98
CA LEU A 201 -20.60 -2.69 -7.77
C LEU A 201 -21.57 -3.85 -7.93
N ASP A 202 -21.37 -4.69 -8.95
CA ASP A 202 -22.22 -5.86 -9.19
C ASP A 202 -22.04 -6.93 -8.10
N HIS A 203 -20.82 -7.11 -7.57
CA HIS A 203 -20.55 -7.97 -6.42
C HIS A 203 -21.20 -7.43 -5.14
N ILE A 204 -21.10 -6.13 -4.83
CA ILE A 204 -21.81 -5.51 -3.69
C ILE A 204 -23.32 -5.71 -3.83
N ARG A 205 -23.89 -5.43 -5.01
CA ARG A 205 -25.32 -5.62 -5.27
C ARG A 205 -25.74 -7.07 -5.09
N LYS A 206 -24.92 -8.01 -5.58
CA LYS A 206 -25.16 -9.45 -5.41
C LYS A 206 -25.09 -9.85 -3.95
N LEU A 207 -24.06 -9.44 -3.20
CA LEU A 207 -23.94 -9.68 -1.77
C LEU A 207 -25.14 -9.14 -0.99
N GLN A 208 -25.59 -7.92 -1.29
CA GLN A 208 -26.77 -7.32 -0.66
C GLN A 208 -28.05 -8.09 -0.99
N THR A 209 -28.18 -8.54 -2.24
CA THR A 209 -29.31 -9.36 -2.72
C THR A 209 -29.33 -10.71 -2.04
N ASP A 210 -28.19 -11.41 -2.00
CA ASP A 210 -28.03 -12.71 -1.34
C ASP A 210 -28.36 -12.57 0.14
N LEU A 211 -27.85 -11.55 0.82
CA LEU A 211 -28.15 -11.28 2.23
C LEU A 211 -29.60 -10.90 2.51
N LYS A 212 -30.31 -10.31 1.54
CA LYS A 212 -31.75 -10.00 1.63
C LYS A 212 -32.61 -11.24 1.42
N ASN A 213 -32.11 -12.19 0.63
CA ASN A 213 -32.76 -13.45 0.32
C ASN A 213 -32.33 -14.60 1.26
N ASP A 214 -31.71 -14.29 2.40
CA ASP A 214 -31.17 -15.25 3.36
C ASP A 214 -30.20 -16.27 2.75
N ILE A 215 -29.38 -15.85 1.78
CA ILE A 215 -28.34 -16.64 1.13
C ILE A 215 -26.96 -16.22 1.69
N CYS A 216 -26.14 -17.23 1.98
CA CYS A 216 -24.78 -17.06 2.47
C CYS A 216 -23.86 -16.61 1.34
N PRO A 217 -23.24 -15.42 1.45
CA PRO A 217 -22.40 -14.89 0.39
C PRO A 217 -21.08 -15.66 0.22
N ARG A 218 -20.68 -16.47 1.20
CA ARG A 218 -19.44 -17.25 1.14
C ARG A 218 -19.56 -18.58 0.42
N CYS A 219 -20.74 -19.22 0.46
CA CYS A 219 -20.89 -20.58 -0.07
C CYS A 219 -22.26 -20.87 -0.71
N GLY A 220 -23.14 -19.88 -0.83
CA GLY A 220 -24.49 -20.04 -1.37
C GLY A 220 -25.48 -20.80 -0.47
N GLY A 221 -25.05 -21.31 0.68
CA GLY A 221 -25.93 -21.99 1.65
C GLY A 221 -26.95 -21.04 2.30
N LYS A 222 -27.99 -21.55 2.96
CA LYS A 222 -29.00 -20.70 3.61
C LYS A 222 -28.44 -20.03 4.88
N LEU A 223 -28.82 -18.79 5.14
CA LEU A 223 -28.60 -18.12 6.43
C LEU A 223 -29.74 -18.47 7.38
N LEU A 224 -29.37 -18.96 8.56
CA LEU A 224 -30.30 -19.40 9.60
C LEU A 224 -30.13 -18.54 10.83
N LEU A 225 -31.24 -18.11 11.43
CA LEU A 225 -31.24 -17.42 12.71
C LEU A 225 -30.78 -18.39 13.81
N ARG A 226 -29.69 -18.05 14.50
CA ARG A 226 -29.10 -18.82 15.60
C ARG A 226 -29.00 -17.96 16.86
N LYS A 227 -28.91 -18.62 18.01
CA LYS A 227 -28.69 -17.97 19.32
C LYS A 227 -27.30 -18.32 19.83
N GLY A 228 -26.49 -17.31 20.08
CA GLY A 228 -25.15 -17.45 20.68
C GLY A 228 -25.09 -16.78 22.06
N LYS A 229 -23.90 -16.82 22.66
CA LYS A 229 -23.62 -16.19 23.96
C LYS A 229 -23.99 -14.69 24.00
N TYR A 230 -23.83 -14.00 22.88
CA TYR A 230 -24.02 -12.55 22.76
C TYR A 230 -25.34 -12.16 22.07
N GLY A 231 -26.31 -13.07 21.98
CA GLY A 231 -27.62 -12.80 21.37
C GLY A 231 -27.85 -13.56 20.06
N LYS A 232 -28.85 -13.10 19.30
CA LYS A 232 -29.26 -13.74 18.03
C LYS A 232 -28.39 -13.25 16.86
N PHE A 233 -28.07 -14.14 15.94
CA PHE A 233 -27.29 -13.83 14.73
C PHE A 233 -27.70 -14.76 13.58
N TYR A 234 -27.48 -14.35 12.34
CA TYR A 234 -27.61 -15.24 11.19
C TYR A 234 -26.33 -16.03 10.99
N GLY A 235 -26.40 -17.36 10.95
CA GLY A 235 -25.29 -18.27 10.67
C GLY A 235 -25.55 -19.14 9.45
N CYS A 236 -24.50 -19.51 8.71
CA CYS A 236 -24.68 -20.38 7.53
C CYS A 236 -25.18 -21.79 7.93
N SER A 237 -26.05 -22.37 7.09
CA SER A 237 -26.50 -23.75 7.19
C SER A 237 -25.36 -24.75 7.08
N ASN A 238 -24.33 -24.42 6.30
CA ASN A 238 -23.21 -25.32 6.00
C ASN A 238 -22.11 -25.26 7.08
N TYR A 239 -22.40 -24.75 8.28
CA TYR A 239 -21.47 -24.92 9.40
C TYR A 239 -21.29 -26.42 9.73
N PRO A 240 -20.07 -26.94 9.96
CA PRO A 240 -18.83 -26.22 10.24
C PRO A 240 -17.98 -25.84 9.02
N SER A 241 -18.29 -26.35 7.82
CA SER A 241 -17.49 -26.10 6.61
C SER A 241 -17.57 -24.66 6.12
N CYS A 242 -18.66 -23.94 6.42
CA CYS A 242 -18.78 -22.50 6.22
C CYS A 242 -19.13 -21.79 7.52
N LYS A 243 -18.17 -21.02 8.07
CA LYS A 243 -18.32 -20.24 9.32
C LYS A 243 -18.96 -18.86 9.10
N PHE A 244 -19.76 -18.74 8.04
CA PHE A 244 -20.85 -17.76 7.85
C PHE A 244 -21.46 -17.09 9.08
N THR A 245 -21.21 -15.82 9.42
CA THR A 245 -22.07 -15.12 10.40
C THR A 245 -22.39 -13.69 9.99
N LYS A 246 -23.60 -13.24 10.29
CA LYS A 246 -24.10 -11.87 10.16
C LYS A 246 -24.85 -11.50 11.43
N SER A 247 -24.39 -10.45 12.10
CA SER A 247 -25.10 -9.90 13.27
C SER A 247 -26.44 -9.32 12.84
N ILE A 248 -27.44 -9.44 13.69
CA ILE A 248 -28.69 -8.69 13.55
C ILE A 248 -28.34 -7.28 14.01
N LYS A 249 -28.50 -6.29 13.13
CA LYS A 249 -28.54 -4.90 13.57
C LYS A 249 -29.97 -4.68 14.07
N ASP A 250 -30.08 -4.23 15.31
CA ASP A 250 -31.35 -3.74 15.86
C ASP A 250 -31.85 -2.53 15.06
#